data_AF-A0A9C9W583-F1
#
_entry.id   AF-A0A9C9W583-F1
#
_cell.length_a   1.000
_cell.length_b   1.000
_cell.length_c   1.000
_cell.angle_alpha   90.00
_cell.angle_beta   90.00
_cell.angle_gamma   90.00
#
_symmetry.space_group_name_H-M   'P 1'
#
loop_
_entity.id
_entity.type
_entity.pdbx_description
1 polymer ?
#
loop_
_entity_poly.entity_id
_entity_poly.type
_entity_poly.pdbx_seq_one_letter_code
_entity_poly.pdbx_strand_id
1 'polypeptide(L)'
;MTDARLHELREIGLPRWLIDLACEIGVDAALAVWRRLSDAARERGDNRVHVPAWSTYLRYQRNRFIHTLAAQGHPPSAIRDKVRAVLCEEISIAHIKRIVKGATLRASAAER
;
A
#
# COMPACT_ATOMS: atom_id res chain seq x y z
N MET A 1 15.94 9.33 -26.75
CA MET A 1 14.85 8.92 -27.66
C MET A 1 13.54 9.04 -26.89
N THR A 2 12.72 10.02 -27.23
CA THR A 2 11.39 10.21 -26.65
C THR A 2 10.50 9.09 -27.19
N ASP A 3 9.91 8.26 -26.33
CA ASP A 3 9.00 7.19 -26.74
C ASP A 3 7.77 7.81 -27.44
N ALA A 4 7.55 7.50 -28.72
CA ALA A 4 6.44 8.03 -29.50
C ALA A 4 5.08 7.75 -28.83
N ARG A 5 4.97 6.62 -28.12
CA ARG A 5 3.76 6.25 -27.39
C ARG A 5 3.50 7.19 -26.22
N LEU A 6 4.52 7.71 -25.54
CA LEU A 6 4.33 8.73 -24.49
C LEU A 6 3.84 10.07 -25.06
N HIS A 7 4.15 10.37 -26.33
CA HIS A 7 3.58 11.54 -27.00
C HIS A 7 2.10 11.32 -27.30
N GLU A 8 1.74 10.16 -27.86
CA GLU A 8 0.34 9.78 -28.11
C GLU A 8 -0.51 9.83 -26.83
N LEU A 9 -0.01 9.31 -25.69
CA LEU A 9 -0.72 9.37 -24.41
C LEU A 9 -1.02 10.82 -23.96
N ARG A 10 -0.15 11.78 -24.29
CA ARG A 10 -0.38 13.21 -23.99
C ARG A 10 -1.41 13.81 -24.94
N GLU A 11 -1.36 13.48 -26.22
CA GLU A 11 -2.30 13.98 -27.22
C GLU A 11 -3.74 13.51 -26.95
N ILE A 12 -3.91 12.27 -26.47
CA ILE A 12 -5.21 11.72 -26.04
C ILE A 12 -5.78 12.44 -24.81
N GLY A 13 -4.98 13.28 -24.14
CA GLY A 13 -5.41 14.06 -22.99
C GLY A 13 -5.46 13.26 -21.69
N LEU A 14 -4.61 12.23 -21.56
CA LEU A 14 -4.54 11.45 -20.32
C LEU A 14 -4.07 12.29 -19.14
N PRO A 15 -4.55 11.98 -17.92
CA PRO A 15 -4.16 12.73 -16.74
C PRO A 15 -2.66 12.57 -16.47
N ARG A 16 -2.06 13.64 -15.94
CA ARG A 16 -0.61 13.74 -15.73
C ARG A 16 -0.02 12.55 -14.95
N TRP A 17 -0.70 12.10 -13.90
CA TRP A 17 -0.23 10.97 -13.09
C TRP A 17 -0.09 9.66 -13.88
N LEU A 18 -0.93 9.44 -14.91
CA LEU A 18 -0.87 8.23 -15.72
C LEU A 18 0.27 8.30 -16.73
N ILE A 19 0.60 9.50 -17.22
CA ILE A 19 1.78 9.76 -18.04
C ILE A 19 3.05 9.58 -17.21
N ASP A 20 3.08 10.13 -16.00
CA ASP A 20 4.23 9.98 -15.09
C ASP A 20 4.43 8.49 -14.73
N LEU A 21 3.34 7.75 -14.46
CA LEU A 21 3.38 6.30 -14.28
C LEU A 21 3.96 5.59 -15.51
N ALA A 22 3.54 5.95 -16.72
CA ALA A 22 4.10 5.37 -17.95
C ALA A 22 5.60 5.66 -18.14
N CYS A 23 6.09 6.81 -17.68
CA CYS A 23 7.52 7.11 -17.65
C CYS A 23 8.29 6.24 -16.63
N GLU A 24 7.68 5.95 -15.48
CA GLU A 24 8.32 5.20 -14.38
C GLU A 24 8.35 3.69 -14.62
N ILE A 25 7.24 3.10 -15.06
CA ILE A 25 7.08 1.63 -15.18
C ILE A 25 6.97 1.14 -16.62
N GLY A 26 7.03 2.05 -17.60
CA GLY A 26 6.87 1.75 -19.02
C GLY A 26 5.42 1.83 -19.49
N VAL A 27 5.23 2.15 -20.78
CA VAL A 27 3.92 2.38 -21.40
C VAL A 27 3.00 1.17 -21.28
N ASP A 28 3.50 -0.04 -21.56
CA ASP A 28 2.68 -1.26 -21.56
C ASP A 28 2.11 -1.56 -20.18
N ALA A 29 2.91 -1.39 -19.12
CA ALA A 29 2.46 -1.58 -17.74
C ALA A 29 1.44 -0.50 -17.32
N ALA A 30 1.65 0.75 -17.72
CA ALA A 30 0.70 1.83 -17.44
C ALA A 30 -0.64 1.64 -18.18
N LEU A 31 -0.62 1.18 -19.43
CA LEU A 31 -1.84 0.82 -20.18
C LEU A 31 -2.59 -0.33 -19.50
N ALA A 32 -1.89 -1.33 -18.98
CA ALA A 32 -2.51 -2.41 -18.22
C ALA A 32 -3.19 -1.92 -16.93
N VAL A 33 -2.55 -0.99 -16.19
CA VAL A 33 -3.15 -0.33 -15.01
C VAL A 33 -4.39 0.46 -15.40
N TRP A 34 -4.29 1.30 -16.43
CA TRP A 34 -5.41 2.11 -16.89
C TRP A 34 -6.61 1.25 -17.32
N ARG A 35 -6.37 0.16 -18.06
CA ARG A 35 -7.41 -0.80 -18.44
C ARG A 35 -8.13 -1.37 -17.22
N ARG A 36 -7.40 -1.84 -16.21
CA ARG A 36 -8.01 -2.37 -14.98
C ARG A 36 -8.83 -1.35 -14.21
N LEU A 37 -8.35 -0.10 -14.12
CA LEU A 37 -9.11 0.98 -13.50
C LEU A 37 -10.40 1.28 -14.28
N SER A 38 -10.33 1.30 -15.61
CA SER A 38 -11.51 1.53 -16.46
C SER A 38 -12.55 0.42 -16.29
N ASP A 39 -12.12 -0.84 -16.26
CA ASP A 39 -13.00 -1.99 -16.06
C ASP A 39 -13.65 -1.96 -14.65
N ALA A 40 -12.87 -1.65 -13.61
CA ALA A 40 -13.38 -1.53 -12.23
C ALA A 40 -14.40 -0.38 -12.06
N ALA A 41 -14.25 0.72 -12.79
CA ALA A 41 -15.24 1.80 -12.82
C ALA A 41 -16.56 1.30 -13.44
N ARG A 42 -16.46 0.65 -14.61
CA ARG A 42 -17.62 0.11 -15.33
C ARG A 42 -18.42 -0.89 -14.50
N GLU A 43 -17.75 -1.82 -13.81
CA GLU A 43 -18.40 -2.82 -12.95
C GLU A 43 -19.23 -2.19 -11.82
N ARG A 44 -18.83 -1.02 -11.32
CA ARG A 44 -19.58 -0.29 -10.28
C ARG A 44 -20.73 0.54 -10.82
N GLY A 45 -20.84 0.69 -12.14
CA GLY A 45 -21.85 1.53 -12.78
C GLY A 45 -21.62 3.04 -12.61
N ASP A 46 -20.42 3.46 -12.22
CA ASP A 46 -20.02 4.87 -12.09
C ASP A 46 -18.59 5.05 -12.65
N ASN A 47 -18.27 6.24 -13.16
CA ASN A 47 -16.93 6.58 -13.67
C ASN A 47 -15.90 6.78 -12.55
N ARG A 48 -16.14 6.27 -11.34
CA ARG A 48 -15.31 6.44 -10.15
C ARG A 48 -14.76 5.11 -9.66
N VAL A 49 -13.43 5.04 -9.53
CA VAL A 49 -12.73 3.93 -8.86
C VAL A 49 -12.32 4.36 -7.47
N HIS A 50 -12.66 3.56 -6.47
CA HIS A 50 -12.10 3.73 -5.13
C HIS A 50 -10.66 3.17 -5.10
N VAL A 51 -9.67 4.05 -4.97
CA VAL A 51 -8.28 3.66 -4.74
C VAL A 51 -7.98 3.89 -3.25
N PRO A 52 -7.66 2.84 -2.46
CA PRO A 52 -7.28 3.01 -1.07
C PRO A 52 -6.05 3.90 -0.94
N ALA A 53 -6.05 4.76 0.07
CA ALA A 53 -4.91 5.62 0.35
C ALA A 53 -3.65 4.78 0.63
N TRP A 54 -2.48 5.25 0.14
CA TRP A 54 -1.19 4.59 0.36
C TRP A 54 -0.88 4.34 1.85
N SER A 55 -1.34 5.22 2.72
CA SER A 55 -1.25 5.07 4.18
C SER A 55 -1.88 3.79 4.71
N THR A 56 -2.88 3.23 4.00
CA THR A 56 -3.48 1.93 4.32
C THR A 56 -2.48 0.80 4.16
N TYR A 57 -1.71 0.81 3.06
CA TYR A 57 -0.66 -0.16 2.81
C TYR A 57 0.49 -0.01 3.81
N LEU A 58 0.94 1.23 4.08
CA LEU A 58 1.98 1.48 5.08
C LEU A 58 1.57 0.99 6.47
N ARG A 59 0.33 1.30 6.90
CA ARG A 59 -0.23 0.79 8.16
C ARG A 59 -0.23 -0.73 8.20
N TYR A 60 -0.61 -1.38 7.10
CA TYR A 60 -0.59 -2.84 6.99
C TYR A 60 0.83 -3.38 7.14
N GLN A 61 1.82 -2.82 6.42
CA GLN A 61 3.22 -3.24 6.50
C GLN A 61 3.79 -3.06 7.90
N ARG A 62 3.60 -1.89 8.53
CA ARG A 62 4.02 -1.65 9.91
C ARG A 62 3.42 -2.66 10.88
N ASN A 63 2.10 -2.86 10.82
CA ASN A 63 1.43 -3.78 11.74
C ASN A 63 1.96 -5.20 11.53
N ARG A 64 2.10 -5.65 10.28
CA ARG A 64 2.69 -6.95 9.95
C ARG A 64 4.10 -7.09 10.51
N PHE A 65 4.93 -6.05 10.36
CA PHE A 65 6.29 -6.04 10.89
C PHE A 65 6.31 -6.15 12.43
N ILE A 66 5.47 -5.39 13.13
CA ILE A 66 5.30 -5.46 14.58
C ILE A 66 4.88 -6.86 15.02
N HIS A 67 3.92 -7.48 14.33
CA HIS A 67 3.46 -8.83 14.64
C HIS A 67 4.56 -9.87 14.46
N THR A 68 5.32 -9.79 13.38
CA THR A 68 6.47 -10.69 13.15
C THR A 68 7.49 -10.56 14.27
N LEU A 69 7.85 -9.34 14.67
CA LEU A 69 8.82 -9.13 15.75
C LEU A 69 8.29 -9.62 17.11
N ALA A 70 7.00 -9.42 17.40
CA ALA A 70 6.39 -9.93 18.61
C ALA A 70 6.33 -11.46 18.64
N ALA A 71 6.03 -12.10 17.51
CA ALA A 71 6.05 -13.56 17.38
C ALA A 71 7.47 -14.15 17.56
N GLN A 72 8.50 -13.37 17.22
CA GLN A 72 9.91 -13.70 17.49
C GLN A 72 10.32 -13.45 18.97
N GLY A 73 9.40 -13.01 19.83
CA GLY A 73 9.65 -12.79 21.26
C GLY A 73 10.31 -11.45 21.58
N HIS A 74 10.39 -10.50 20.64
CA HIS A 74 10.97 -9.19 20.93
C HIS A 74 10.09 -8.38 21.92
N PRO A 75 10.68 -7.74 22.96
CA PRO A 75 9.92 -6.88 23.86
C PRO A 75 9.48 -5.59 23.15
N PRO A 76 8.40 -4.93 23.61
CA PRO A 76 7.84 -3.74 22.96
C PRO A 76 8.81 -2.56 22.75
N SER A 77 9.82 -2.39 23.62
CA SER A 77 10.88 -1.39 23.46
C SER A 77 11.76 -1.70 22.24
N ALA A 78 12.25 -2.94 22.13
CA ALA A 78 13.06 -3.38 20.99
C ALA A 78 12.26 -3.33 19.67
N ILE A 79 10.96 -3.64 19.70
CA ILE A 79 10.09 -3.50 18.53
C ILE A 79 10.02 -2.05 18.07
N ARG A 80 9.84 -1.09 18.99
CA ARG A 80 9.82 0.34 18.66
C ARG A 80 11.10 0.75 17.96
N ASP A 81 12.24 0.38 18.53
CA ASP A 81 13.54 0.81 18.01
C ASP A 81 13.78 0.22 16.61
N LYS A 82 13.34 -1.03 16.36
CA LYS A 82 13.35 -1.65 15.02
C LYS A 82 12.39 -0.98 14.03
N VAL A 83 11.16 -0.66 14.45
CA VAL A 83 10.19 0.04 13.60
C VAL A 83 10.75 1.40 13.17
N ARG A 84 11.34 2.14 14.11
CA ARG A 84 12.00 3.42 13.84
C ARG A 84 13.17 3.26 12.87
N ALA A 85 14.03 2.26 13.07
CA ALA A 85 15.22 2.06 12.25
C ALA A 85 14.93 1.58 10.82
N VAL A 86 13.93 0.69 10.65
CA VAL A 86 13.67 0.03 9.36
C VAL A 86 12.58 0.75 8.56
N LEU A 87 11.51 1.20 9.23
CA LEU A 87 10.36 1.81 8.57
C LEU A 87 10.37 3.34 8.67
N CYS A 88 11.33 3.94 9.40
CA CYS A 88 11.38 5.37 9.68
C CYS A 88 10.08 5.92 10.30
N GLU A 89 9.35 5.08 11.05
CA GLU A 89 8.10 5.44 11.71
C GLU A 89 8.27 5.57 13.22
N GLU A 90 7.76 6.67 13.79
CA GLU A 90 7.68 6.88 15.24
C GLU A 90 6.39 6.30 15.80
N ILE A 91 6.50 5.39 16.76
CA ILE A 91 5.34 4.74 17.39
C ILE A 91 5.55 4.58 18.90
N SER A 92 4.51 4.84 19.69
CA SER A 92 4.58 4.65 21.13
C SER A 92 4.54 3.17 21.53
N ILE A 93 5.18 2.83 22.65
CA ILE A 93 5.16 1.47 23.23
C ILE A 93 3.72 1.02 23.51
N ALA A 94 2.85 1.93 23.97
CA ALA A 94 1.44 1.64 24.20
C ALA A 94 0.70 1.24 22.92
N HIS A 95 1.02 1.88 21.79
CA HIS A 95 0.44 1.53 20.50
C HIS A 95 0.93 0.16 20.02
N ILE A 96 2.23 -0.14 20.17
CA ILE A 96 2.78 -1.48 19.88
C ILE A 96 2.05 -2.55 20.69
N LYS A 97 1.92 -2.36 22.01
CA LYS A 97 1.20 -3.31 22.88
C LYS A 97 -0.24 -3.53 22.42
N ARG A 98 -0.94 -2.47 21.99
CA ARG A 98 -2.31 -2.56 21.46
C ARG A 98 -2.37 -3.37 20.17
N ILE A 99 -1.43 -3.14 19.25
CA ILE A 99 -1.34 -3.89 17.99
C ILE A 99 -1.13 -5.36 18.30
N VAL A 100 -0.11 -5.71 19.09
CA VAL A 100 0.21 -7.09 19.46
C VAL A 100 -0.97 -7.79 20.11
N LYS A 101 -1.59 -7.17 21.14
CA LYS A 101 -2.78 -7.73 21.81
C LYS A 101 -3.94 -7.96 20.82
N GLY A 102 -4.16 -7.02 19.90
CA GLY A 102 -5.22 -7.12 18.90
C GLY A 102 -5.03 -8.24 17.88
N ALA A 103 -3.80 -8.74 17.67
CA ALA A 103 -3.56 -9.94 16.87
C ALA A 103 -3.83 -11.23 17.66
N THR A 104 -3.38 -11.30 18.92
CA THR A 104 -3.65 -12.46 19.79
C THR A 104 -5.15 -12.72 19.92
N LEU A 105 -5.95 -11.67 20.12
CA LEU A 105 -7.40 -11.78 20.22
C LEU A 105 -8.06 -12.28 18.92
N ARG A 106 -7.52 -11.91 17.76
CA ARG A 106 -8.03 -12.37 16.46
C ARG A 106 -7.66 -13.83 16.18
N ALA A 107 -6.45 -14.23 16.54
CA ALA A 107 -6.03 -15.62 16.46
C ALA A 107 -6.93 -16.52 17.32
N SER A 108 -7.16 -16.14 18.59
CA SER A 108 -8.03 -16.92 19.49
C SER A 108 -9.52 -16.95 19.10
N ALA A 109 -9.98 -15.99 18.28
CA ALA A 109 -11.36 -15.94 17.80
C ALA A 109 -11.57 -16.74 16.51
N ALA A 110 -10.51 -17.03 15.75
CA ALA A 110 -10.59 -17.84 14.53
C ALA A 110 -10.54 -19.36 14.82
N GLU A 111 -10.18 -19.75 16.04
CA GLU A 111 -10.10 -21.15 16.51
C GLU A 111 -11.40 -21.64 17.18
N ARG A 112 -12.47 -20.84 17.15
CA ARG A 112 -13.81 -21.16 17.68
C ARG A 112 -14.82 -21.21 16.54
#